data_AF-A0A558NQQ5-F1
#
_entry.id   AF-A0A558NQQ5-F1
#
_cell.length_a   1.000
_cell.length_b   1.000
_cell.length_c   1.000
_cell.angle_alpha   90.00
_cell.angle_beta   90.00
_cell.angle_gamma   90.00
#
_symmetry.space_group_name_H-M   'P 1'
#
loop_
_entity.id
_entity.type
_entity.pdbx_description
1 polymer ?
#
loop_
_entity_poly.entity_id
_entity_poly.type
_entity_poly.pdbx_seq_one_letter_code
_entity_poly.pdbx_strand_id
1 'polypeptide(L)'
;MELSLISIFITVAIAHFLALLSPGPDFVLVVKSALKGNRKNAIGVALGIASANAVYIGLCLIGVGAILSASTSIMIALKVVGGLFLMYIAFHALKAPRSSYQNMAATSEGTERFSLISFSKEFITGFLSGILNPKNLLFYLSLFTVALTPEISLKFKILLGAWMTAIVFLWDVAIIYLLSNNNVRNKFTRMAFYIDKVTGAILGAIGFGIVKSVWTKQ
;
A
#
# COMPACT_ATOMS: atom_id res chain seq x y z
N MET A 1 17.72 15.71 -16.51
CA MET A 1 17.38 14.28 -16.50
C MET A 1 17.48 13.67 -15.10
N GLU A 2 18.55 13.92 -14.32
CA GLU A 2 18.62 13.38 -12.95
C GLU A 2 17.63 14.03 -11.97
N LEU A 3 17.47 15.35 -12.03
CA LEU A 3 16.49 16.08 -11.20
C LEU A 3 15.05 15.61 -11.42
N SER A 4 14.68 15.25 -12.66
CA SER A 4 13.35 14.71 -12.97
C SER A 4 13.15 13.29 -12.42
N LEU A 5 14.19 12.46 -12.42
CA LEU A 5 14.13 11.12 -11.82
C LEU A 5 14.00 11.20 -10.30
N ILE A 6 14.73 12.13 -9.67
CA ILE A 6 14.64 12.40 -8.24
C ILE A 6 13.22 12.86 -7.86
N SER A 7 12.63 13.78 -8.62
CA SER A 7 11.26 14.23 -8.35
C SER A 7 10.24 13.09 -8.46
N ILE A 8 10.37 12.24 -9.48
CA ILE A 8 9.50 11.07 -9.66
C ILE A 8 9.66 10.10 -8.49
N PHE A 9 10.90 9.80 -8.10
CA PHE A 9 11.18 8.95 -6.97
C PHE A 9 10.55 9.49 -5.69
N ILE A 10 10.73 10.78 -5.38
CA ILE A 10 10.18 11.41 -4.19
C ILE A 10 8.65 11.35 -4.20
N THR A 11 8.00 11.67 -5.32
CA THR A 11 6.54 11.60 -5.44
C THR A 11 6.04 10.17 -5.23
N VAL A 12 6.66 9.18 -5.88
CA VAL A 12 6.31 7.76 -5.71
C VAL A 12 6.55 7.31 -4.28
N ALA A 13 7.68 7.67 -3.69
CA ALA A 13 8.05 7.29 -2.34
C ALA A 13 7.07 7.83 -1.30
N ILE A 14 6.72 9.12 -1.40
CA ILE A 14 5.74 9.75 -0.50
C ILE A 14 4.36 9.08 -0.68
N ALA A 15 3.88 8.94 -1.92
CA ALA A 15 2.58 8.34 -2.17
C ALA A 15 2.51 6.88 -1.70
N HIS A 16 3.56 6.10 -1.94
CA HIS A 16 3.69 4.70 -1.50
C HIS A 16 3.71 4.59 0.02
N PHE A 17 4.52 5.40 0.68
CA PHE A 17 4.61 5.39 2.14
C PHE A 17 3.29 5.81 2.81
N LEU A 18 2.61 6.81 2.24
CA LEU A 18 1.27 7.20 2.68
C LEU A 18 0.28 6.05 2.49
N ALA A 19 0.26 5.40 1.33
CA ALA A 19 -0.65 4.28 1.10
C ALA A 19 -0.43 3.11 2.10
N LEU A 20 0.83 2.86 2.49
CA LEU A 20 1.20 1.88 3.52
C LEU A 20 0.76 2.27 4.93
N LEU A 21 0.74 3.56 5.25
CA LEU A 21 0.24 4.08 6.52
C LEU A 21 -1.29 3.96 6.65
N SER A 22 -2.02 4.04 5.53
CA SER A 22 -3.48 3.89 5.54
C SER A 22 -3.86 2.44 5.88
N PRO A 23 -4.54 2.19 7.00
CA PRO A 23 -4.93 0.85 7.42
C PRO A 23 -5.87 0.20 6.39
N GLY A 24 -5.46 -0.96 5.87
CA GLY A 24 -6.26 -1.79 4.95
C GLY A 24 -6.37 -3.23 5.43
N PRO A 25 -6.97 -4.13 4.63
CA PRO A 25 -7.09 -5.56 4.96
C PRO A 25 -5.75 -6.20 5.34
N ASP A 26 -4.69 -5.90 4.58
CA ASP A 26 -3.34 -6.39 4.81
C ASP A 26 -2.79 -5.94 6.17
N PHE A 27 -2.98 -4.66 6.51
CA PHE A 27 -2.58 -4.12 7.81
C PHE A 27 -3.28 -4.84 8.96
N VAL A 28 -4.60 -5.08 8.84
CA VAL A 28 -5.37 -5.82 9.86
C VAL A 28 -4.85 -7.25 10.02
N LEU A 29 -4.51 -7.92 8.91
CA LEU A 29 -3.96 -9.27 8.94
C LEU A 29 -2.59 -9.32 9.62
N VAL A 30 -1.70 -8.37 9.31
CA VAL A 30 -0.38 -8.24 9.95
C VAL A 30 -0.53 -8.00 11.45
N VAL A 31 -1.41 -7.08 11.86
CA VAL A 31 -1.73 -6.81 13.28
C VAL A 31 -2.22 -8.09 13.95
N LYS A 32 -3.20 -8.80 13.37
CA LYS A 32 -3.73 -10.05 13.93
C LYS A 32 -2.64 -11.10 14.09
N SER A 33 -1.77 -11.27 13.09
CA SER A 33 -0.70 -12.27 13.14
C SER A 33 0.38 -11.90 14.17
N ALA A 34 0.71 -10.61 14.30
CA ALA A 34 1.63 -10.10 15.32
C ALA A 34 1.13 -10.40 16.75
N LEU A 35 -0.18 -10.31 16.97
CA LEU A 35 -0.82 -10.52 18.28
C LEU A 35 -0.93 -11.99 18.69
N LYS A 36 -0.83 -12.93 17.75
CA LYS A 36 -0.80 -14.38 18.04
C LYS A 36 0.50 -14.83 18.72
N GLY A 37 1.51 -13.96 18.85
CA GLY A 37 2.74 -14.22 19.60
C GLY A 37 3.83 -15.00 18.87
N ASN A 38 3.55 -15.64 17.72
CA ASN A 38 4.58 -16.31 16.92
C ASN A 38 5.12 -15.38 15.82
N ARG A 39 6.20 -14.67 16.14
CA ARG A 39 6.85 -13.70 15.23
C ARG A 39 7.34 -14.32 13.92
N LYS A 40 7.87 -15.54 13.95
CA LYS A 40 8.36 -16.23 12.74
C LYS A 40 7.22 -16.44 11.74
N ASN A 41 6.07 -16.86 12.24
CA ASN A 41 4.87 -17.06 11.42
C ASN A 41 4.30 -15.73 10.92
N ALA A 42 4.30 -14.68 11.73
CA ALA A 42 3.87 -13.35 11.32
C ALA A 42 4.75 -12.77 10.20
N ILE A 43 6.06 -13.04 10.22
CA ILE A 43 6.96 -12.69 9.10
C ILE A 43 6.55 -13.42 7.81
N GLY A 44 5.99 -14.63 7.91
CA GLY A 44 5.38 -15.33 6.79
C GLY A 44 4.28 -14.51 6.12
N VAL A 45 3.35 -13.96 6.90
CA VAL A 45 2.30 -13.03 6.40
C VAL A 45 2.91 -11.84 5.67
N ALA A 46 3.88 -11.17 6.29
CA ALA A 46 4.54 -10.00 5.71
C ALA A 46 5.23 -10.34 4.37
N LEU A 47 5.92 -11.48 4.29
CA LEU A 47 6.52 -11.95 3.04
C LEU A 47 5.48 -12.27 1.96
N GLY A 48 4.35 -12.86 2.35
CA GLY A 48 3.23 -13.13 1.44
C GLY A 48 2.66 -11.84 0.86
N ILE A 49 2.35 -10.86 1.72
CA ILE A 49 1.84 -9.55 1.31
C ILE A 49 2.84 -8.86 0.39
N ALA A 50 4.12 -8.78 0.78
CA ALA A 50 5.17 -8.17 -0.04
C ALA A 50 5.29 -8.84 -1.42
N SER A 51 5.18 -10.18 -1.47
CA SER A 51 5.22 -10.95 -2.73
C SER A 51 4.03 -10.65 -3.63
N ALA A 52 2.82 -10.53 -3.08
CA ALA A 52 1.64 -10.14 -3.86
C ALA A 52 1.75 -8.70 -4.39
N ASN A 53 2.27 -7.78 -3.58
CA ASN A 53 2.56 -6.41 -4.00
C ASN A 53 3.63 -6.39 -5.11
N ALA A 54 4.67 -7.22 -5.00
CA ALA A 54 5.70 -7.35 -6.04
C ALA A 54 5.12 -7.81 -7.39
N VAL A 55 4.13 -8.72 -7.38
CA VAL A 55 3.43 -9.13 -8.59
C VAL A 55 2.73 -7.94 -9.24
N TYR A 56 1.96 -7.14 -8.48
CA TYR A 56 1.29 -5.96 -9.04
C TYR A 56 2.26 -4.90 -9.54
N ILE A 57 3.33 -4.63 -8.78
CA ILE A 57 4.38 -3.72 -9.18
C ILE A 57 5.00 -4.21 -10.49
N GLY A 58 5.38 -5.48 -10.59
CA GLY A 58 5.94 -6.07 -11.80
C GLY A 58 5.00 -5.97 -13.00
N LEU A 59 3.72 -6.32 -12.82
CA LEU A 59 2.69 -6.18 -13.86
C LEU A 59 2.54 -4.73 -14.32
N CYS A 60 2.56 -3.77 -13.40
CA CYS A 60 2.49 -2.36 -13.75
C CYS A 60 3.75 -1.89 -14.50
N LEU A 61 4.94 -2.28 -14.04
CA LEU A 61 6.21 -1.91 -14.68
C LEU A 61 6.31 -2.45 -16.12
N ILE A 62 5.81 -3.67 -16.37
CA ILE A 62 5.78 -4.29 -17.70
C ILE A 62 4.65 -3.70 -18.56
N GLY A 63 3.43 -3.64 -18.02
CA GLY A 63 2.22 -3.36 -18.79
C GLY A 63 1.93 -1.87 -19.02
N VAL A 64 2.17 -1.01 -18.01
CA VAL A 64 1.78 0.41 -18.09
C VAL A 64 2.60 1.14 -19.14
N GLY A 65 3.88 0.81 -19.32
CA GLY A 65 4.71 1.42 -20.36
C GLY A 65 4.21 1.14 -21.79
N ALA A 66 3.78 -0.10 -22.05
CA ALA A 66 3.23 -0.48 -23.35
C ALA A 66 1.89 0.19 -23.63
N ILE A 67 1.02 0.26 -22.62
CA ILE A 67 -0.30 0.90 -22.72
C ILE A 67 -0.18 2.42 -22.91
N LEU A 68 0.73 3.08 -22.18
CA LEU A 68 0.97 4.52 -22.30
C LEU A 68 1.55 4.90 -23.67
N SER A 69 2.33 4.01 -24.29
CA SER A 69 2.92 4.25 -25.61
C SER A 69 1.91 4.09 -26.75
N ALA A 70 0.74 3.48 -26.49
CA ALA A 70 -0.25 3.18 -27.52
C ALA A 70 -1.14 4.39 -27.88
N SER A 71 -1.50 5.25 -26.92
CA SER A 71 -2.35 6.42 -27.18
C SER A 71 -2.33 7.46 -26.05
N THR A 72 -2.18 8.73 -26.41
CA THR A 72 -2.32 9.88 -25.50
C THR A 72 -3.69 9.89 -24.80
N SER A 73 -4.76 9.51 -25.50
CA SER A 73 -6.12 9.46 -24.93
C SER A 73 -6.24 8.39 -23.84
N ILE A 74 -5.59 7.23 -24.03
CA ILE A 74 -5.56 6.15 -23.02
C ILE A 74 -4.75 6.60 -21.80
N MET A 75 -3.61 7.26 -22.00
CA MET A 75 -2.84 7.85 -20.90
C MET A 75 -3.67 8.85 -20.10
N ILE A 76 -4.41 9.74 -20.77
CA ILE A 76 -5.27 10.73 -20.11
C ILE A 76 -6.38 10.04 -19.33
N ALA A 77 -7.08 9.09 -19.94
CA ALA A 77 -8.16 8.33 -19.29
C ALA A 77 -7.66 7.62 -18.03
N LEU A 78 -6.52 6.93 -18.12
CA LEU A 78 -5.92 6.25 -16.97
C LEU A 78 -5.51 7.24 -15.88
N LYS A 79 -4.95 8.41 -16.23
CA LYS A 79 -4.60 9.45 -15.23
C LYS A 79 -5.82 9.96 -14.48
N VAL A 80 -6.92 10.19 -15.19
CA VAL A 80 -8.19 10.61 -14.57
C VAL A 80 -8.72 9.50 -13.65
N VAL A 81 -8.80 8.27 -14.15
CA VAL A 81 -9.30 7.12 -13.36
C VAL A 81 -8.43 6.90 -12.11
N GLY A 82 -7.10 6.94 -12.26
CA GLY A 82 -6.18 6.77 -11.14
C GLY A 82 -6.26 7.90 -10.11
N GLY A 83 -6.36 9.15 -10.58
CA GLY A 83 -6.56 10.30 -9.70
C GLY A 83 -7.87 10.23 -8.91
N LEU A 84 -8.98 9.89 -9.58
CA LEU A 84 -10.28 9.68 -8.94
C LEU A 84 -10.24 8.53 -7.94
N PHE A 85 -9.51 7.46 -8.25
CA PHE A 85 -9.36 6.33 -7.32
C PHE A 85 -8.58 6.72 -6.05
N LEU A 86 -7.50 7.52 -6.17
CA LEU A 86 -6.81 8.06 -5.00
C LEU A 86 -7.73 8.95 -4.15
N MET A 87 -8.60 9.75 -4.79
CA MET A 87 -9.63 10.52 -4.08
C MET A 87 -10.68 9.62 -3.42
N TYR A 88 -11.03 8.48 -4.04
CA TYR A 88 -11.92 7.49 -3.43
C TYR A 88 -11.31 6.86 -2.18
N ILE A 89 -10.05 6.40 -2.23
CA ILE A 89 -9.33 5.90 -1.03
C ILE A 89 -9.29 6.98 0.04
N ALA A 90 -8.94 8.22 -0.35
CA ALA A 90 -8.88 9.36 0.55
C ALA A 90 -10.21 9.60 1.26
N PHE A 91 -11.32 9.57 0.53
CA PHE A 91 -12.65 9.75 1.08
C PHE A 91 -13.01 8.66 2.10
N HIS A 92 -12.70 7.39 1.80
CA HIS A 92 -12.93 6.29 2.72
C HIS A 92 -12.08 6.39 3.99
N ALA A 93 -10.81 6.76 3.87
CA ALA A 93 -9.93 7.03 5.01
C ALA A 93 -10.45 8.19 5.87
N LEU A 94 -10.93 9.27 5.24
CA LEU A 94 -11.53 10.43 5.90
C LEU A 94 -12.89 10.13 6.54
N LYS A 95 -13.65 9.16 6.04
CA LYS A 95 -14.93 8.72 6.64
C LYS A 95 -14.82 7.59 7.65
N ALA A 96 -13.68 6.90 7.74
CA ALA A 96 -13.52 5.76 8.64
C ALA A 96 -13.81 6.15 10.12
N PRO A 97 -14.76 5.49 10.79
CA PRO A 97 -15.14 5.83 12.16
C PRO A 97 -14.07 5.35 13.15
N ARG A 98 -13.93 6.07 14.26
CA ARG A 98 -12.91 5.78 15.29
C ARG A 98 -13.08 4.38 15.93
N SER A 99 -14.32 3.89 15.97
CA SER A 99 -14.67 2.56 16.48
C SER A 99 -14.07 1.40 15.69
N SER A 100 -13.82 1.59 14.37
CA SER A 100 -13.19 0.56 13.52
C SER A 100 -11.78 0.19 13.97
N TYR A 101 -11.05 1.12 14.61
CA TYR A 101 -9.68 0.88 15.08
C TYR A 101 -9.61 0.37 16.53
N GLN A 102 -10.66 0.62 17.35
CA GLN A 102 -10.73 0.17 18.75
C GLN A 102 -11.01 -1.34 18.87
N ASN A 103 -11.86 -1.88 18.00
CA ASN A 103 -12.19 -3.32 17.98
C ASN A 103 -11.05 -4.23 17.49
N MET A 104 -10.04 -3.66 16.82
CA MET A 104 -8.82 -4.37 16.41
C MET A 104 -7.94 -4.81 17.59
N ALA A 105 -8.09 -4.16 18.76
CA ALA A 105 -7.37 -4.52 19.97
C ALA A 105 -8.15 -5.52 20.86
N ALA A 106 -9.48 -5.48 20.85
CA ALA A 106 -10.31 -6.26 21.76
C ALA A 106 -10.49 -7.73 21.36
N THR A 107 -10.23 -8.09 20.09
CA THR A 107 -10.41 -9.46 19.58
C THR A 107 -9.30 -10.46 19.97
N SER A 108 -8.37 -10.08 20.85
CA SER A 108 -7.29 -10.94 21.32
C SER A 108 -7.61 -11.75 22.59
N GLU A 109 -8.81 -11.63 23.17
CA GLU A 109 -9.15 -12.29 24.45
C GLU A 109 -9.95 -13.60 24.33
N GLY A 110 -10.20 -14.12 23.13
CA GLY A 110 -10.86 -15.42 23.05
C GLY A 110 -10.81 -16.04 21.67
N THR A 111 -9.94 -17.03 21.48
CA THR A 111 -10.32 -18.36 20.96
C THR A 111 -9.12 -19.29 20.88
N GLU A 112 -9.44 -20.54 21.17
CA GLU A 112 -8.62 -21.70 21.42
C GLU A 112 -7.86 -22.24 20.19
N ARG A 113 -6.93 -23.17 20.48
CA ARG A 113 -6.01 -23.90 19.57
C ARG A 113 -4.87 -23.05 18.97
N PHE A 114 -3.79 -22.98 19.74
CA PHE A 114 -2.42 -22.94 19.22
C PHE A 114 -2.15 -24.20 18.37
N SER A 115 -2.80 -24.34 17.22
CA SER A 115 -2.21 -25.17 16.16
C SER A 115 -0.94 -24.47 15.75
N LEU A 116 0.16 -25.23 15.62
CA LEU A 116 1.40 -24.75 15.03
C LEU A 116 1.11 -24.44 13.54
N ILE A 117 0.46 -23.30 13.27
CA ILE A 117 0.24 -22.83 11.91
C ILE A 117 1.63 -22.69 11.30
N SER A 118 1.92 -23.42 10.23
CA SER A 118 3.23 -23.36 9.60
C SER A 118 3.44 -22.00 8.93
N PHE A 119 4.67 -21.52 8.91
CA PHE A 119 5.11 -20.35 8.16
C PHE A 119 4.51 -20.30 6.74
N SER A 120 4.48 -21.44 6.04
CA SER A 120 3.95 -21.53 4.67
C SER A 120 2.45 -21.19 4.59
N LYS A 121 1.66 -21.54 5.61
CA LYS A 121 0.22 -21.19 5.63
C LYS A 121 0.02 -19.69 5.85
N GLU A 122 0.80 -19.09 6.73
CA GLU A 122 0.74 -17.65 6.99
C GLU A 122 1.26 -16.85 5.77
N PHE A 123 2.28 -17.36 5.07
CA PHE A 123 2.71 -16.83 3.77
C PHE A 123 1.59 -16.86 2.72
N ILE A 124 0.95 -18.01 2.51
CA ILE A 124 -0.18 -18.12 1.56
C ILE A 124 -1.31 -17.17 1.97
N THR A 125 -1.60 -17.08 3.27
CA THR A 125 -2.64 -16.17 3.79
C THR A 125 -2.31 -14.71 3.47
N GLY A 126 -1.06 -14.29 3.71
CA GLY A 126 -0.59 -12.96 3.36
C GLY A 126 -0.62 -12.68 1.85
N PHE A 127 -0.18 -13.65 1.04
CA PHE A 127 -0.19 -13.54 -0.42
C PHE A 127 -1.62 -13.40 -0.96
N LEU A 128 -2.55 -14.26 -0.50
CA LEU A 128 -3.96 -14.18 -0.89
C LEU A 128 -4.61 -12.88 -0.44
N SER A 129 -4.30 -12.40 0.77
CA SER A 129 -4.76 -11.08 1.22
C SER A 129 -4.28 -9.99 0.27
N GLY A 130 -2.97 -9.93 -0.01
CA GLY A 130 -2.39 -8.89 -0.84
C GLY A 130 -2.87 -8.91 -2.29
N ILE A 131 -3.05 -10.10 -2.89
CA ILE A 131 -3.46 -10.26 -4.30
C ILE A 131 -4.98 -10.15 -4.49
N LEU A 132 -5.77 -10.37 -3.44
CA LEU A 132 -7.22 -10.17 -3.49
C LEU A 132 -7.61 -8.78 -2.96
N ASN A 133 -6.64 -7.99 -2.48
CA ASN A 133 -6.87 -6.65 -1.97
C ASN A 133 -7.02 -5.66 -3.15
N PRO A 134 -8.25 -5.19 -3.46
CA PRO A 134 -8.47 -4.27 -4.56
C PRO A 134 -7.76 -2.94 -4.34
N LYS A 135 -7.43 -2.57 -3.08
CA LYS A 135 -6.64 -1.37 -2.76
C LYS A 135 -5.26 -1.43 -3.43
N ASN A 136 -4.58 -2.57 -3.36
CA ASN A 136 -3.21 -2.72 -3.88
C ASN A 136 -3.18 -2.61 -5.40
N LEU A 137 -4.03 -3.39 -6.07
CA LEU A 137 -4.16 -3.37 -7.54
C LEU A 137 -4.40 -1.95 -8.05
N LEU A 138 -5.45 -1.30 -7.53
CA LEU A 138 -5.86 0.00 -8.01
C LEU A 138 -4.87 1.10 -7.59
N PHE A 139 -4.22 0.98 -6.43
CA PHE A 139 -3.17 1.91 -5.99
C PHE A 139 -1.97 1.88 -6.92
N TYR A 140 -1.38 0.71 -7.18
CA TYR A 140 -0.21 0.62 -8.07
C TYR A 140 -0.55 1.02 -9.50
N LEU A 141 -1.71 0.60 -10.00
CA LEU A 141 -2.17 1.02 -11.33
C LEU A 141 -2.27 2.54 -11.41
N SER A 142 -2.86 3.19 -10.41
CA SER A 142 -2.99 4.66 -10.33
C SER A 142 -1.63 5.34 -10.23
N LEU A 143 -0.78 4.86 -9.33
CA LEU A 143 0.54 5.44 -9.06
C LEU A 143 1.45 5.36 -10.28
N PHE A 144 1.55 4.19 -10.91
CA PHE A 144 2.43 3.98 -12.06
C PHE A 144 1.93 4.68 -13.31
N THR A 145 0.61 4.80 -13.52
CA THR A 145 0.04 5.59 -14.61
C THR A 145 0.45 7.06 -14.55
N VAL A 146 0.58 7.60 -13.34
CA VAL A 146 0.87 9.02 -13.12
C VAL A 146 2.38 9.26 -13.07
N ALA A 147 3.12 8.35 -12.44
CA ALA A 147 4.54 8.51 -12.17
C ALA A 147 5.44 8.04 -13.32
N LEU A 148 5.01 7.06 -14.13
CA LEU A 148 5.85 6.56 -15.22
C LEU A 148 5.53 7.25 -16.53
N THR A 149 6.57 7.81 -17.14
CA THR A 149 6.58 8.21 -18.56
C THR A 149 7.33 7.17 -19.40
N PRO A 150 7.06 7.09 -20.72
CA PRO A 150 7.74 6.17 -21.62
C PRO A 150 9.27 6.31 -21.60
N GLU A 151 9.76 7.51 -21.32
CA GLU A 151 11.19 7.89 -21.32
C GLU A 151 12.01 7.32 -20.16
N ILE A 152 11.36 6.72 -19.15
CA ILE A 152 12.05 6.20 -17.97
C ILE A 152 12.72 4.86 -18.29
N SER A 153 14.04 4.80 -18.03
CA SER A 153 14.85 3.60 -18.25
C SER A 153 14.35 2.38 -17.46
N LEU A 154 14.52 1.19 -18.04
CA LEU A 154 14.16 -0.08 -17.40
C LEU A 154 14.91 -0.29 -16.07
N LYS A 155 16.18 0.14 -15.99
CA LYS A 155 16.98 0.03 -14.78
C LYS A 155 16.34 0.80 -13.61
N PHE A 156 15.87 2.02 -13.84
CA PHE A 156 15.21 2.82 -12.82
C PHE A 156 13.87 2.20 -12.39
N LYS A 157 13.08 1.67 -13.35
CA LYS A 157 11.83 0.95 -13.07
C LYS A 157 12.05 -0.25 -12.15
N ILE A 158 13.07 -1.08 -12.44
CA ILE A 158 13.41 -2.24 -11.61
C ILE A 158 13.84 -1.81 -10.21
N LEU A 159 14.72 -0.81 -10.10
CA LEU A 159 15.18 -0.31 -8.80
C LEU A 159 14.03 0.24 -7.97
N LEU A 160 13.13 1.00 -8.60
CA LEU A 160 11.95 1.55 -7.95
C LEU A 160 11.02 0.44 -7.45
N GLY A 161 10.75 -0.58 -8.29
CA GLY A 161 9.90 -1.70 -7.90
C GLY A 161 10.49 -2.56 -6.77
N ALA A 162 11.81 -2.81 -6.83
CA ALA A 162 12.53 -3.51 -5.77
C ALA A 162 12.49 -2.73 -4.45
N TRP A 163 12.72 -1.41 -4.51
CA TRP A 163 12.62 -0.52 -3.35
C TRP A 163 11.20 -0.52 -2.75
N MET A 164 10.16 -0.38 -3.58
CA MET A 164 8.77 -0.39 -3.12
C MET A 164 8.39 -1.70 -2.42
N THR A 165 8.80 -2.84 -3.00
CA THR A 165 8.58 -4.17 -2.43
C THR A 165 9.30 -4.35 -1.10
N ALA A 166 10.56 -3.92 -1.03
CA ALA A 166 11.35 -3.97 0.21
C ALA A 166 10.71 -3.13 1.31
N ILE A 167 10.23 -1.92 0.99
CA ILE A 167 9.58 -1.04 1.97
C ILE A 167 8.26 -1.64 2.48
N VAL A 168 7.46 -2.31 1.65
CA VAL A 168 6.26 -3.03 2.12
C VAL A 168 6.67 -4.08 3.17
N PHE A 169 7.64 -4.93 2.83
CA PHE A 169 8.10 -5.98 3.73
C PHE A 169 8.67 -5.43 5.04
N LEU A 170 9.56 -4.43 4.96
CA LEU A 170 10.18 -3.82 6.13
C LEU A 170 9.16 -3.13 7.03
N TRP A 171 8.16 -2.46 6.43
CA TRP A 171 7.07 -1.83 7.17
C TRP A 171 6.24 -2.87 7.93
N ASP A 172 5.80 -3.94 7.27
CA ASP A 172 5.01 -5.00 7.89
C ASP A 172 5.78 -5.69 9.03
N VAL A 173 7.07 -5.97 8.81
CA VAL A 173 7.95 -6.50 9.86
C VAL A 173 8.09 -5.53 11.02
N ALA A 174 8.28 -4.23 10.75
CA ALA A 174 8.35 -3.22 11.80
C ALA A 174 7.06 -3.20 12.64
N ILE A 175 5.89 -3.28 12.00
CA ILE A 175 4.59 -3.35 12.68
C ILE A 175 4.50 -4.60 13.56
N ILE A 176 4.95 -5.77 13.10
CA ILE A 176 4.98 -7.01 13.89
C ILE A 176 5.79 -6.84 15.18
N TYR A 177 6.97 -6.21 15.09
CA TYR A 177 7.81 -5.97 16.26
C TYR A 177 7.28 -4.86 17.16
N LEU A 178 6.79 -3.76 16.60
CA LEU A 178 6.24 -2.63 17.36
C LEU A 178 4.99 -3.04 18.16
N LEU A 179 4.10 -3.82 17.54
CA LEU A 179 2.85 -4.25 18.18
C LEU A 179 3.03 -5.44 19.13
N SER A 180 4.21 -6.04 19.20
CA SER A 180 4.56 -7.01 20.24
C SER A 180 4.59 -6.38 21.64
N ASN A 181 4.66 -5.05 21.75
CA ASN A 181 4.61 -4.33 23.03
C ASN A 181 3.21 -3.76 23.29
N ASN A 182 2.56 -4.18 24.38
CA ASN A 182 1.20 -3.77 24.77
C ASN A 182 1.04 -2.24 24.90
N ASN A 183 2.06 -1.53 25.38
CA ASN A 183 2.02 -0.06 25.51
C ASN A 183 2.06 0.64 24.14
N VAL A 184 2.82 0.09 23.19
CA VAL A 184 2.92 0.62 21.83
C VAL A 184 1.64 0.31 21.05
N ARG A 185 1.08 -0.90 21.21
CA ARG A 185 -0.19 -1.31 20.61
C ARG A 185 -1.33 -0.34 20.94
N ASN A 186 -1.54 -0.02 22.21
CA ASN A 186 -2.63 0.84 22.66
C ASN A 186 -2.46 2.31 22.25
N LYS A 187 -1.23 2.77 22.02
CA LYS A 187 -0.94 4.08 21.44
C LYS A 187 -1.16 4.07 19.94
N PHE A 188 -0.67 3.04 19.26
CA PHE A 188 -0.79 2.88 17.81
C PHE A 188 -2.25 2.81 17.37
N THR A 189 -3.10 2.03 18.04
CA THR A 189 -4.54 1.95 17.69
C THR A 189 -5.28 3.26 17.88
N ARG A 190 -4.88 4.07 18.88
CA ARG A 190 -5.40 5.44 19.06
C ARG A 190 -4.92 6.40 17.98
N MET A 191 -3.67 6.28 17.56
CA MET A 191 -3.08 7.11 16.51
C MET A 191 -3.50 6.69 15.10
N ALA A 192 -3.83 5.43 14.87
CA ALA A 192 -4.21 4.87 13.57
C ALA A 192 -5.37 5.65 12.94
N PHE A 193 -6.33 6.10 13.76
CA PHE A 193 -7.40 6.99 13.31
C PHE A 193 -6.86 8.28 12.70
N TYR A 194 -5.96 8.99 13.39
CA TYR A 194 -5.38 10.24 12.90
C TYR A 194 -4.45 10.02 11.71
N ILE A 195 -3.64 8.94 11.75
CA ILE A 195 -2.78 8.54 10.64
C ILE A 195 -3.62 8.35 9.38
N ASP A 196 -4.77 7.65 9.47
CA ASP A 196 -5.64 7.43 8.31
C ASP A 196 -6.28 8.74 7.82
N LYS A 197 -6.65 9.68 8.72
CA LYS A 197 -7.15 11.01 8.29
C LYS A 197 -6.10 11.82 7.54
N VAL A 198 -4.89 11.92 8.09
CA VAL A 198 -3.80 12.69 7.46
C VAL A 198 -3.41 12.07 6.13
N THR A 199 -3.26 10.75 6.11
CA THR A 199 -2.95 9.98 4.91
C THR A 199 -4.02 10.16 3.85
N GLY A 200 -5.30 10.05 4.24
CA GLY A 200 -6.43 10.29 3.36
C GLY A 200 -6.43 11.71 2.78
N ALA A 201 -6.22 12.73 3.61
CA ALA A 201 -6.16 14.12 3.13
C ALA A 201 -5.04 14.33 2.09
N ILE A 202 -3.84 13.79 2.33
CA ILE A 202 -2.72 13.93 1.40
C ILE A 202 -2.97 13.13 0.12
N LEU A 203 -3.47 11.89 0.19
CA LEU A 203 -3.83 11.10 -0.98
C LEU A 203 -4.92 11.79 -1.82
N GLY A 204 -5.89 12.43 -1.16
CA GLY A 204 -6.94 13.20 -1.82
C GLY A 204 -6.39 14.41 -2.54
N ALA A 205 -5.45 15.14 -1.93
CA ALA A 205 -4.76 16.26 -2.56
C ALA A 205 -3.92 15.82 -3.77
N ILE A 206 -3.20 14.69 -3.65
CA ILE A 206 -2.45 14.09 -4.77
C ILE A 206 -3.40 13.70 -5.90
N GLY A 207 -4.48 12.97 -5.59
CA GLY A 207 -5.48 12.55 -6.57
C GLY A 207 -6.13 13.73 -7.30
N PHE A 208 -6.52 14.77 -6.55
CA PHE A 208 -7.06 15.99 -7.12
C PHE A 208 -6.05 16.72 -8.02
N GLY A 209 -4.79 16.84 -7.57
CA GLY A 209 -3.71 17.44 -8.35
C GLY A 209 -3.48 16.70 -9.68
N ILE A 210 -3.57 15.37 -9.67
CA ILE A 210 -3.46 14.54 -10.87
C ILE A 210 -4.61 14.82 -11.83
N VAL A 211 -5.85 14.79 -11.36
CA VAL A 211 -7.02 15.06 -12.20
C VAL A 211 -6.92 16.48 -12.78
N LYS A 212 -6.57 17.48 -11.96
CA LYS A 212 -6.37 18.86 -12.42
C LYS A 212 -5.24 19.00 -13.44
N SER A 213 -4.17 18.21 -13.32
CA SER A 213 -3.01 18.27 -14.22
C SER A 213 -3.36 17.91 -15.68
N VAL A 214 -4.39 17.09 -15.88
CA VAL A 214 -4.88 16.70 -17.22
C VAL A 214 -5.45 17.91 -17.96
N TRP A 215 -6.14 18.80 -17.24
CA TRP A 215 -6.84 19.95 -17.81
C TRP A 215 -5.96 21.21 -17.90
N THR A 216 -4.83 21.23 -17.22
CA THR A 216 -3.90 22.39 -17.17
C THR A 216 -2.70 22.25 -18.11
N LYS A 217 -2.55 21.10 -18.78
CA LYS A 217 -1.50 20.83 -19.78
C LYS A 217 -2.03 20.72 -21.22
N GLN A 218 -3.23 21.26 -21.49
CA GLN A 218 -3.70 21.53 -22.85
C GLN A 218 -3.41 22.98 -23.23
#